data_AF-A0A7K4IC99-F1
#
_entry.id   AF-A0A7K4IC99-F1
#
_cell.length_a   1.000
_cell.length_b   1.000
_cell.length_c   1.000
_cell.angle_alpha   90.00
_cell.angle_beta   90.00
_cell.angle_gamma   90.00
#
_symmetry.space_group_name_H-M   'P 1'
#
loop_
_entity.id
_entity.type
_entity.pdbx_description
1 polymer ?
#
loop_
_entity_poly.entity_id
_entity_poly.type
_entity_poly.pdbx_seq_one_letter_code
_entity_poly.pdbx_strand_id
1 'polypeptide(L)'
;MGKEKIAGALMLILALLVMVYYTWGLVLLKLIPSLGDWVHTTFGAGTILDQILAPDPMFLIILPVWLAAVLICVIAMWIGWTMLTTPAPEPLEDFDFDEESVSGEKKEEKKEEKTQ
;
A
#
# COMPACT_ATOMS: atom_id res chain seq x y z
N MET A 1 -3.26 24.99 11.18
CA MET A 1 -3.86 23.64 11.19
C MET A 1 -2.72 22.64 11.26
N GLY A 2 -2.82 21.61 12.12
CA GLY A 2 -1.78 20.60 12.29
C GLY A 2 -1.41 19.94 10.96
N LYS A 3 -0.13 19.60 10.79
CA LYS A 3 0.40 19.01 9.55
C LYS A 3 -0.34 17.71 9.20
N GLU A 4 -0.86 17.02 10.21
CA GLU A 4 -1.67 15.80 10.07
C GLU A 4 -3.02 16.10 9.40
N LYS A 5 -3.67 17.21 9.77
CA LYS A 5 -4.94 17.63 9.16
C LYS A 5 -4.75 18.04 7.70
N ILE A 6 -3.63 18.68 7.38
CA ILE A 6 -3.29 19.07 6.00
C ILE A 6 -3.02 17.83 5.15
N ALA A 7 -2.25 16.86 5.65
CA ALA A 7 -1.99 15.61 4.95
C ALA A 7 -3.28 14.81 4.69
N GLY A 8 -4.16 14.71 5.70
CA GLY A 8 -5.47 14.07 5.54
C GLY A 8 -6.37 14.78 4.52
N ALA A 9 -6.44 16.11 4.56
CA ALA A 9 -7.21 16.90 3.60
C ALA A 9 -6.68 16.75 2.16
N LEU A 10 -5.34 16.71 1.98
CA LEU A 10 -4.71 16.49 0.68
C LEU A 10 -5.07 15.12 0.10
N MET A 11 -4.98 14.06 0.92
CA MET A 11 -5.37 12.73 0.46
C MET A 11 -6.86 12.64 0.10
N LEU A 12 -7.73 13.30 0.86
CA LEU A 12 -9.17 13.34 0.55
C LEU A 12 -9.43 14.05 -0.78
N ILE A 13 -8.81 15.21 -1.00
CA ILE A 13 -8.97 15.97 -2.25
C ILE A 13 -8.47 15.13 -3.43
N LEU A 14 -7.30 14.50 -3.31
CA LEU A 14 -6.75 13.62 -4.34
C LEU A 14 -7.71 12.46 -4.65
N ALA A 15 -8.21 11.77 -3.62
CA ALA A 15 -9.15 10.66 -3.80
C ALA A 15 -10.45 11.11 -4.48
N LEU A 16 -10.98 12.29 -4.09
CA LEU A 16 -12.16 12.86 -4.72
C LEU A 16 -11.91 13.19 -6.20
N LEU A 17 -10.76 13.79 -6.52
CA LEU A 17 -10.40 14.08 -7.92
C LEU A 17 -10.29 12.80 -8.75
N VAL A 18 -9.66 11.74 -8.23
CA VAL A 18 -9.59 10.44 -8.90
C VAL A 18 -10.99 9.85 -9.10
N MET A 19 -11.85 9.90 -8.09
CA MET A 19 -13.23 9.42 -8.18
C MET A 19 -14.01 10.15 -9.27
N VAL A 20 -13.94 11.48 -9.31
CA VAL A 20 -14.62 12.30 -10.31
C VAL A 20 -14.08 12.00 -11.71
N TYR A 21 -12.75 11.89 -11.85
CA TYR A 21 -12.11 11.58 -13.13
C TYR A 21 -12.51 10.21 -13.68
N TYR A 22 -12.51 9.17 -12.83
CA TYR A 22 -12.93 7.82 -13.24
C TYR A 22 -14.42 7.77 -13.58
N THR A 23 -15.25 8.49 -12.82
CA THR A 23 -16.68 8.60 -13.11
C THR A 23 -16.92 9.32 -14.44
N TRP A 24 -16.16 10.38 -14.72
CA TRP A 24 -16.19 11.08 -16.00
C TRP A 24 -15.81 10.15 -17.16
N GLY A 25 -14.62 9.54 -17.10
CA GLY A 25 -14.07 8.73 -18.19
C GLY A 25 -14.81 7.43 -18.46
N LEU A 26 -15.25 6.71 -17.42
CA LEU A 26 -15.89 5.39 -17.58
C LEU A 26 -17.42 5.45 -17.61
N VAL A 27 -18.04 6.34 -16.85
CA VAL A 27 -19.51 6.36 -16.72
C VAL A 27 -20.10 7.41 -17.65
N LEU A 28 -19.69 8.68 -17.54
CA LEU A 28 -20.33 9.76 -18.30
C LEU A 28 -20.08 9.64 -19.81
N LEU A 29 -18.83 9.41 -20.22
CA LEU A 29 -18.51 9.26 -21.65
C LEU A 29 -19.12 7.99 -22.27
N LYS A 30 -19.32 6.92 -21.49
CA LYS A 30 -20.00 5.71 -21.98
C LYS A 30 -21.51 5.82 -22.00
N LEU A 31 -22.09 6.50 -21.01
CA LEU A 31 -23.53 6.68 -20.89
C LEU A 31 -24.06 7.64 -21.96
N ILE A 32 -23.27 8.66 -22.31
CA ILE A 32 -23.66 9.69 -23.28
C ILE A 32 -22.56 9.84 -24.34
N PRO A 33 -22.61 9.05 -25.44
CA PRO A 33 -21.58 9.09 -26.48
C PRO A 33 -21.36 10.47 -27.10
N SER A 34 -22.41 11.30 -27.17
CA SER A 34 -22.32 12.67 -27.69
C SER A 34 -21.41 13.59 -26.86
N LEU A 35 -21.19 13.30 -25.58
CA LEU A 35 -20.21 14.04 -24.78
C LEU A 35 -18.78 13.71 -25.23
N GLY A 36 -18.49 12.45 -25.56
CA GLY A 36 -17.18 12.05 -26.11
C GLY A 36 -16.90 12.73 -27.44
N ASP A 37 -17.86 12.70 -28.35
CA ASP A 37 -17.74 13.38 -29.65
C ASP A 37 -17.54 14.89 -29.49
N TRP A 38 -18.23 15.51 -28.53
CA TRP A 38 -18.04 16.93 -28.20
C TRP A 38 -16.63 17.22 -27.68
N VAL A 39 -16.06 16.35 -26.84
CA VAL A 39 -14.66 16.50 -26.38
C VAL A 39 -13.70 16.40 -27.56
N HIS A 40 -13.82 15.37 -28.40
CA HIS A 40 -12.94 15.17 -29.56
C HIS A 40 -13.00 16.33 -30.57
N THR A 41 -14.18 16.89 -30.77
CA THR A 41 -14.39 18.02 -31.69
C THR A 41 -13.96 19.37 -31.10
N THR A 42 -14.13 19.58 -29.79
CA THR A 42 -13.80 20.85 -29.12
C THR A 42 -12.30 21.00 -28.85
N PHE A 43 -11.64 19.91 -28.44
CA PHE A 43 -10.20 19.94 -28.07
C PHE A 43 -9.29 19.48 -29.21
N GLY A 44 -9.86 19.03 -30.34
CA GLY A 44 -9.13 18.50 -31.48
C GLY A 44 -8.67 17.07 -31.23
N ALA A 45 -9.18 16.14 -32.04
CA ALA A 45 -8.85 14.72 -31.95
C ALA A 45 -7.33 14.49 -32.02
N GLY A 46 -6.78 13.78 -31.03
CA GLY A 46 -5.36 13.45 -30.96
C GLY A 46 -4.46 14.49 -30.29
N THR A 47 -5.02 15.56 -29.70
CA THR A 47 -4.25 16.47 -28.84
C THR A 47 -4.06 15.87 -27.43
N ILE A 48 -3.14 16.45 -26.65
CA ILE A 48 -2.90 16.05 -25.25
C ILE A 48 -4.16 16.26 -24.40
N LEU A 49 -4.92 17.32 -24.67
CA LEU A 49 -6.14 17.62 -23.93
C LEU A 49 -7.24 16.59 -24.24
N ASP A 50 -7.34 16.16 -25.49
CA ASP A 50 -8.26 15.10 -25.92
C ASP A 50 -7.96 13.78 -25.19
N GLN A 51 -6.68 13.39 -25.11
CA GLN A 51 -6.27 12.16 -24.42
C GLN A 51 -6.55 12.19 -22.91
N ILE A 52 -6.52 13.37 -22.28
CA ILE A 52 -6.79 13.51 -20.84
C ILE A 52 -8.30 13.59 -20.57
N LEU A 53 -9.08 14.28 -21.41
CA LEU A 53 -10.53 14.44 -21.18
C LEU A 53 -11.36 13.28 -21.70
N ALA A 54 -10.90 12.58 -22.74
CA ALA A 54 -11.50 11.38 -23.30
C ALA A 54 -10.46 10.24 -23.38
N PRO A 55 -9.97 9.75 -22.23
CA PRO A 55 -9.00 8.66 -22.20
C PRO A 55 -9.63 7.35 -22.70
N ASP A 56 -8.79 6.44 -23.20
CA ASP A 56 -9.26 5.12 -23.58
C ASP A 56 -9.86 4.38 -22.36
N PRO A 57 -11.11 3.90 -22.44
CA PRO A 57 -11.78 3.24 -21.31
C PRO A 57 -11.07 1.97 -20.83
N MET A 58 -10.42 1.24 -21.74
CA MET A 58 -9.66 0.05 -21.37
C MET A 58 -8.46 0.43 -20.50
N PHE A 59 -7.79 1.53 -20.81
CA PHE A 59 -6.67 2.02 -20.01
C PHE A 59 -7.08 2.33 -18.56
N LEU A 60 -8.24 2.98 -18.35
CA LEU A 60 -8.75 3.27 -17.01
C LEU A 60 -9.08 2.00 -16.21
N ILE A 61 -9.50 0.92 -16.86
CA ILE A 61 -9.77 -0.36 -16.18
C ILE A 61 -8.47 -1.13 -15.90
N ILE A 62 -7.54 -1.14 -16.87
CA ILE A 62 -6.26 -1.83 -16.75
C ILE A 62 -5.42 -1.23 -15.62
N LEU A 63 -5.39 0.10 -15.49
CA LEU A 63 -4.51 0.78 -14.55
C LEU A 63 -4.64 0.30 -13.09
N PRO A 64 -5.84 0.26 -12.45
CA PRO A 64 -5.98 -0.22 -11.08
C PRO A 64 -5.72 -1.73 -10.94
N VAL A 65 -6.12 -2.53 -11.93
CA VAL A 65 -5.88 -3.99 -11.94
C VAL A 65 -4.38 -4.27 -12.01
N TRP A 66 -3.68 -3.58 -12.90
CA TRP A 66 -2.23 -3.67 -13.04
C TRP A 66 -1.51 -3.19 -11.78
N LEU A 67 -1.93 -2.09 -11.16
CA LEU A 67 -1.34 -1.58 -9.93
C LEU A 67 -1.49 -2.59 -8.78
N ALA A 68 -2.66 -3.21 -8.64
CA ALA A 68 -2.89 -4.27 -7.67
C ALA A 68 -2.00 -5.50 -7.93
N ALA A 69 -1.86 -5.92 -9.18
CA ALA A 69 -0.98 -7.03 -9.55
C ALA A 69 0.50 -6.73 -9.26
N VAL A 70 0.98 -5.54 -9.63
CA VAL A 70 2.35 -5.09 -9.34
C VAL A 70 2.61 -5.05 -7.84
N LEU A 71 1.66 -4.56 -7.04
CA LEU A 71 1.79 -4.53 -5.59
C LEU A 71 2.00 -5.93 -5.01
N ILE A 72 1.24 -6.93 -5.47
CA ILE A 72 1.40 -8.32 -5.05
C ILE A 72 2.78 -8.85 -5.46
N CYS A 73 3.22 -8.58 -6.70
CA CYS A 73 4.55 -8.99 -7.17
C CYS A 73 5.68 -8.37 -6.34
N VAL A 74 5.56 -7.09 -5.95
CA VAL A 74 6.55 -6.41 -5.09
C VAL A 74 6.62 -7.08 -3.72
N ILE A 75 5.48 -7.43 -3.13
CA ILE A 75 5.44 -8.15 -1.83
C ILE A 75 6.08 -9.54 -1.97
N ALA A 76 5.73 -10.30 -3.02
CA ALA A 76 6.32 -11.62 -3.26
C ALA A 76 7.83 -11.55 -3.51
N MET A 77 8.29 -10.55 -4.26
CA MET A 77 9.72 -10.29 -4.48
C MET A 77 10.44 -9.97 -3.17
N TRP A 78 9.83 -9.16 -2.29
CA TRP A 78 10.38 -8.86 -0.98
C TRP A 78 10.49 -10.10 -0.10
N ILE A 79 9.45 -10.94 -0.05
CA ILE A 79 9.47 -12.21 0.72
C ILE A 79 10.50 -13.18 0.14
N GLY A 80 10.57 -13.30 -1.18
CA GLY A 80 11.57 -14.15 -1.84
C GLY A 80 13.00 -13.69 -1.56
N TRP A 81 13.23 -12.38 -1.50
CA TRP A 81 14.52 -11.81 -1.12
C TRP A 81 14.90 -12.18 0.31
N THR A 82 13.98 -12.07 1.29
CA THR A 82 14.31 -12.41 2.68
C THR A 82 14.63 -13.89 2.86
N MET A 83 13.91 -14.80 2.19
CA MET A 83 14.18 -16.25 2.25
C MET A 83 15.55 -16.63 1.65
N LEU A 84 15.97 -15.98 0.56
CA LEU A 84 17.30 -16.21 -0.02
C LEU A 84 18.43 -15.77 0.92
N THR A 85 18.18 -14.72 1.70
CA THR A 85 19.18 -14.13 2.60
C THR A 85 19.19 -14.72 4.01
N THR A 86 18.28 -15.65 4.34
CA THR A 86 18.28 -16.35 5.63
C THR A 86 19.11 -17.64 5.55
N PRO A 87 20.32 -17.70 6.14
CA PRO A 87 21.03 -18.96 6.32
C PRO A 87 20.21 -19.88 7.23
N ALA A 88 20.33 -21.19 7.01
CA ALA A 88 19.61 -22.18 7.82
C ALA A 88 19.86 -21.90 9.32
N PRO A 89 18.81 -21.85 10.16
CA PRO A 89 18.98 -21.63 11.58
C PRO A 89 19.93 -22.70 12.13
N GLU A 90 21.00 -22.27 12.79
CA GLU A 90 21.94 -23.19 13.42
C GLU A 90 21.19 -24.08 14.41
N PRO A 91 21.46 -25.40 14.44
CA PRO A 91 20.82 -26.31 15.38
C PRO A 91 21.09 -25.81 16.79
N LEU A 92 20.02 -25.74 17.59
CA LEU A 92 20.01 -25.28 18.97
C LEU A 92 20.76 -26.23 19.94
N GLU A 93 21.81 -26.92 19.49
CA GLU A 93 22.66 -27.78 20.32
C GLU A 93 23.65 -26.99 21.19
N ASP A 94 23.83 -25.69 20.95
CA ASP A 94 24.71 -24.80 21.74
C ASP A 94 23.97 -23.80 22.64
N PHE A 95 22.64 -23.91 22.78
CA PHE A 95 21.98 -23.28 23.93
C PHE A 95 21.96 -24.28 25.09
N ASP A 96 23.08 -24.32 25.83
CA ASP A 96 23.13 -24.79 27.22
C ASP A 96 22.14 -23.98 28.06
N PHE A 97 20.86 -24.37 28.01
CA PHE A 97 19.77 -23.81 28.80
C PHE A 97 19.75 -24.33 30.24
N ASP A 98 20.82 -24.95 30.74
CA ASP A 98 20.75 -25.75 31.97
C ASP A 98 21.44 -25.20 33.24
N GLU A 99 22.16 -24.07 33.27
CA GLU A 99 22.79 -23.67 34.56
C GLU A 99 22.72 -22.20 35.04
N GLU A 100 22.40 -21.17 34.24
CA GLU A 100 22.57 -19.77 34.73
C GLU A 100 21.29 -19.00 35.15
N SER A 101 20.07 -19.42 34.76
CA SER A 101 18.86 -18.62 35.04
C SER A 101 18.10 -18.95 36.33
N VAL A 102 18.34 -20.10 36.99
CA VAL A 102 17.60 -20.49 38.21
C VAL A 102 18.19 -19.91 39.50
N SER A 103 19.38 -19.29 39.45
CA SER A 103 20.08 -18.75 40.64
C SER A 103 19.69 -17.32 41.01
N GLY A 104 19.08 -16.57 40.07
CA GLY A 104 18.68 -15.16 40.28
C GLY A 104 17.41 -15.00 41.12
N GLU A 105 16.34 -15.74 40.79
CA GLU A 105 15.02 -15.55 41.40
C GLU A 105 14.94 -16.02 42.86
N LYS A 106 15.67 -17.07 43.26
CA LYS A 106 15.63 -17.58 44.65
C LYS A 106 16.35 -16.71 45.68
N LYS A 107 17.18 -15.75 45.26
CA LYS A 107 17.93 -14.87 46.17
C LYS A 107 17.13 -13.62 46.56
N GLU A 108 16.20 -13.18 45.73
CA GLU A 108 15.35 -12.00 46.01
C GLU A 108 14.19 -12.34 46.94
N GLU A 109 13.55 -13.50 46.74
CA GLU A 109 12.41 -13.93 47.58
C GLU A 109 12.78 -14.10 49.07
N LYS A 110 14.01 -14.56 49.35
CA LYS A 110 14.49 -14.75 50.74
C LYS A 110 14.91 -13.45 51.44
N LYS A 111 15.05 -12.35 50.71
CA LYS A 111 15.47 -11.04 51.25
C LYS A 111 14.27 -10.17 51.62
N GLU A 112 13.13 -10.34 50.94
CA GLU A 112 11.89 -9.64 51.27
C GLU A 112 11.17 -10.22 52.50
N GLU A 113 11.23 -11.53 52.74
CA GLU A 113 10.54 -12.16 53.90
C GLU A 113 11.17 -11.82 55.26
N LYS A 114 12.41 -11.28 55.30
CA LYS A 114 13.08 -10.87 56.56
C LYS A 114 12.90 -9.39 56.93
N THR A 115 12.16 -8.62 56.14
CA THR A 115 11.98 -7.17 56.36
C THR A 115 10.52 -6.77 56.64
N GLN A 116 9.62 -7.74 56.87
CA GLN A 116 8.29 -7.50 57.47
C GLN A 116 8.27 -7.97 58.93
#